data_AF-A0A520YWD7-F1
#
_entry.id   AF-A0A520YWD7-F1
#
_cell.length_a   1.000
_cell.length_b   1.000
_cell.length_c   1.000
_cell.angle_alpha   90.00
_cell.angle_beta   90.00
_cell.angle_gamma   90.00
#
_symmetry.space_group_name_H-M   'P 1'
#
loop_
_entity.id
_entity.type
_entity.pdbx_description
1 polymer ?
#
loop_
_entity_poly.entity_id
_entity_poly.type
_entity_poly.pdbx_seq_one_letter_code
_entity_poly.pdbx_strand_id
1 'polypeptide(L)'
;MKTGVILISHGSKLSSGNDGLFQVTDMLRAMNQWDIVEAAFLQLAEPGFSEVVKRTVASGANRIVIMPLLLFKGNHVLKDIPEMIEEEKRKYPQVEFFYSSNIGADERIALIAADRIHEVLVEKQHGNRERIEQPQAIVNESFEIIDKLVNLDSAPELHRPIIRRAIHATGDTEYAYNLVFHPLAVETGIRAVKSGKNIITDVNMVKAGITNGPVEKFGGKIICKISDKSVVDKANRLGKTRAIAAMQQSTHEMKDGIIAIGNAPTALFELIDLIKKGLAHPALVIGIPVGFVGAVEAKSALKNITTPYITNTNRKGGSAVAVSIVNAIIKLAKEGQ
;
A
#
# COMPACT_ATOMS: atom_id res chain seq x y z
N MET A 1 19.66 9.16 20.12
CA MET A 1 19.57 10.56 19.66
C MET A 1 18.11 10.95 19.59
N LYS A 2 17.71 11.95 20.36
CA LYS A 2 16.31 12.38 20.51
C LYS A 2 15.90 13.28 19.34
N THR A 3 14.75 13.01 18.75
CA THR A 3 14.22 13.71 17.56
C THR A 3 13.02 14.55 17.92
N GLY A 4 13.11 15.86 17.68
CA GLY A 4 11.98 16.77 17.70
C GLY A 4 11.35 16.92 16.32
N VAL A 5 10.03 16.97 16.27
CA VAL A 5 9.24 17.32 15.09
C VAL A 5 8.48 18.58 15.39
N ILE A 6 8.62 19.61 14.54
CA ILE A 6 7.89 20.86 14.65
C ILE A 6 6.99 20.99 13.42
N LEU A 7 5.69 20.91 13.64
CA LEU A 7 4.68 21.26 12.65
C LEU A 7 4.53 22.78 12.61
N ILE A 8 4.69 23.37 11.44
CA ILE A 8 4.61 24.82 11.27
C ILE A 8 3.48 25.23 10.33
N SER A 9 2.70 26.25 10.74
CA SER A 9 1.61 26.85 9.95
C SER A 9 1.68 28.38 9.98
N HIS A 10 0.90 29.05 9.13
CA HIS A 10 0.85 30.52 9.10
C HIS A 10 0.33 31.14 10.38
N GLY A 11 -0.62 30.49 11.03
CA GLY A 11 -1.40 31.08 12.11
C GLY A 11 -2.51 31.99 11.60
N SER A 12 -3.56 32.11 12.39
CA SER A 12 -4.74 32.91 12.13
C SER A 12 -4.99 33.84 13.32
N LYS A 13 -5.48 35.06 13.04
CA LYS A 13 -5.97 35.98 14.07
C LYS A 13 -7.19 35.42 14.80
N LEU A 14 -7.95 34.52 14.15
CA LEU A 14 -9.07 33.83 14.75
C LEU A 14 -8.56 32.56 15.44
N SER A 15 -8.74 32.46 16.76
CA SER A 15 -8.23 31.34 17.56
C SER A 15 -8.73 29.98 17.05
N SER A 16 -10.00 29.87 16.65
CA SER A 16 -10.56 28.63 16.10
C SER A 16 -9.90 28.17 14.79
N GLY A 17 -9.26 29.09 14.05
CA GLY A 17 -8.48 28.75 12.85
C GLY A 17 -7.14 28.08 13.17
N ASN A 18 -6.69 28.15 14.42
CA ASN A 18 -5.41 27.59 14.86
C ASN A 18 -5.56 26.17 15.45
N ASP A 19 -6.76 25.82 15.92
CA ASP A 19 -7.05 24.53 16.57
C ASP A 19 -6.66 23.34 15.70
N GLY A 20 -6.83 23.45 14.37
CA GLY A 20 -6.46 22.39 13.44
C GLY A 20 -4.98 22.00 13.50
N LEU A 21 -4.06 22.95 13.72
CA LEU A 21 -2.63 22.63 13.87
C LEU A 21 -2.39 21.81 15.13
N PHE A 22 -2.98 22.21 16.26
CA PHE A 22 -2.83 21.50 17.52
C PHE A 22 -3.45 20.10 17.45
N GLN A 23 -4.64 19.96 16.86
CA GLN A 23 -5.28 18.65 16.65
C GLN A 23 -4.40 17.70 15.84
N VAL A 24 -3.82 18.16 14.73
CA VAL A 24 -2.90 17.33 13.93
C VAL A 24 -1.63 17.01 14.70
N THR A 25 -1.12 17.96 15.50
CA THR A 25 0.04 17.75 16.38
C THR A 25 -0.24 16.67 17.42
N ASP A 26 -1.42 16.69 18.06
CA ASP A 26 -1.84 15.68 19.02
C ASP A 26 -2.03 14.30 18.38
N MET A 27 -2.58 14.26 17.17
CA MET A 27 -2.67 13.02 16.39
C MET A 27 -1.27 12.43 16.12
N LEU A 28 -0.27 13.26 15.75
CA LEU A 28 1.11 12.78 15.57
C LEU A 28 1.76 12.33 16.89
N ARG A 29 1.52 13.05 18.00
CA ARG A 29 1.97 12.62 19.34
C ARG A 29 1.42 11.24 19.69
N ALA A 30 0.14 11.01 19.44
CA ALA A 30 -0.52 9.74 19.72
C ALA A 30 0.03 8.56 18.90
N MET A 31 0.66 8.81 17.74
CA MET A 31 1.34 7.75 16.97
C MET A 31 2.61 7.24 17.65
N ASN A 32 3.15 7.98 18.63
CA ASN A 32 4.31 7.63 19.45
C ASN A 32 5.56 7.21 18.63
N GLN A 33 5.75 7.83 17.46
CA GLN A 33 6.88 7.56 16.55
C GLN A 33 8.06 8.52 16.74
N TRP A 34 7.86 9.65 17.42
CA TRP A 34 8.87 10.68 17.64
C TRP A 34 8.91 11.09 19.10
N ASP A 35 10.09 11.48 19.58
CA ASP A 35 10.32 11.76 21.00
C ASP A 35 9.66 13.07 21.46
N ILE A 36 9.63 14.08 20.59
CA ILE A 36 9.04 15.40 20.85
C ILE A 36 8.28 15.80 19.59
N VAL A 37 7.02 16.22 19.74
CA VAL A 37 6.20 16.74 18.64
C VAL A 37 5.54 18.03 19.09
N GLU A 38 5.75 19.10 18.35
CA GLU A 38 5.34 20.45 18.72
C GLU A 38 4.67 21.19 17.56
N ALA A 39 3.77 22.10 17.90
CA ALA A 39 3.13 23.03 16.98
C ALA A 39 3.82 24.39 17.09
N ALA A 40 4.07 25.03 15.96
CA ALA A 40 4.58 26.39 15.86
C ALA A 40 3.83 27.19 14.80
N PHE A 41 3.72 28.50 15.03
CA PHE A 41 3.21 29.44 14.05
C PHE A 41 4.31 30.35 13.52
N LEU A 42 4.18 30.71 12.25
CA LEU A 42 5.04 31.71 11.59
C LEU A 42 4.71 33.12 12.07
N GLN A 43 3.42 33.41 12.24
CA GLN A 43 2.90 34.73 12.55
C GLN A 43 1.49 34.62 13.13
N LEU A 44 0.94 35.72 13.64
CA LEU A 44 -0.47 35.90 14.01
C LEU A 44 -1.01 35.02 15.16
N ALA A 45 -0.28 34.01 15.60
CA ALA A 45 -0.66 33.08 16.65
C ALA A 45 0.57 32.60 17.42
N GLU A 46 0.34 32.08 18.61
CA GLU A 46 1.36 31.52 19.49
C GLU A 46 1.14 30.01 19.68
N PRO A 47 2.20 29.22 19.91
CA PRO A 47 3.58 29.65 20.12
C PRO A 47 4.35 29.90 18.80
N GLY A 48 5.19 30.93 18.78
CA GLY A 48 6.05 31.27 17.66
C GLY A 48 7.19 30.27 17.43
N PHE A 49 7.66 30.16 16.19
CA PHE A 49 8.69 29.19 15.79
C PHE A 49 9.95 29.17 16.68
N SER A 50 10.58 30.32 16.94
CA SER A 50 11.80 30.37 17.76
C SER A 50 11.58 29.91 19.21
N GLU A 51 10.40 30.20 19.78
CA GLU A 51 10.07 29.72 21.13
C GLU A 51 9.96 28.19 21.16
N VAL A 52 9.28 27.62 20.16
CA VAL A 52 9.08 26.18 20.04
C VAL A 52 10.41 25.46 19.80
N VAL A 53 11.29 26.01 18.97
CA VAL A 53 12.66 25.49 18.80
C VAL A 53 13.39 25.48 20.14
N LYS A 54 13.40 26.61 20.87
CA LYS A 54 14.02 26.70 22.20
C LYS A 54 13.50 25.63 23.16
N ARG A 55 12.18 25.43 23.24
CA ARG A 55 11.55 24.40 24.09
C ARG A 55 11.94 22.98 23.65
N THR A 56 11.98 22.74 22.34
CA THR A 56 12.35 21.44 21.76
C THR A 56 13.81 21.08 22.07
N VAL A 57 14.72 22.06 21.94
CA VAL A 57 16.14 21.90 22.31
C VAL A 57 16.29 21.69 23.82
N ALA A 58 15.61 22.48 24.64
CA ALA A 58 15.62 22.33 26.10
C ALA A 58 15.10 20.95 26.56
N SER A 59 14.19 20.36 25.78
CA SER A 59 13.68 19.00 26.00
C SER A 59 14.67 17.90 25.57
N GLY A 60 15.87 18.26 25.14
CA GLY A 60 16.98 17.34 24.83
C GLY A 60 17.04 16.86 23.38
N ALA A 61 16.35 17.52 22.43
CA ALA A 61 16.43 17.17 21.03
C ALA A 61 17.86 17.34 20.48
N ASN A 62 18.41 16.30 19.84
CA ASN A 62 19.67 16.37 19.10
C ASN A 62 19.45 16.73 17.62
N ARG A 63 18.23 16.48 17.14
CA ARG A 63 17.81 16.80 15.78
C ARG A 63 16.37 17.29 15.77
N ILE A 64 16.07 18.24 14.90
CA ILE A 64 14.75 18.85 14.74
C ILE A 64 14.34 18.75 13.27
N VAL A 65 13.18 18.17 13.02
CA VAL A 65 12.54 18.13 11.70
C VAL A 65 11.42 19.17 11.67
N ILE A 66 11.53 20.14 10.76
CA ILE A 66 10.49 21.14 10.51
C ILE A 66 9.63 20.66 9.34
N MET A 67 8.34 20.53 9.59
CA MET A 67 7.36 20.09 8.60
C MET A 67 6.26 21.14 8.43
N PRO A 68 6.17 21.80 7.25
CA PRO A 68 5.10 22.76 7.00
C PRO A 68 3.75 22.06 6.76
N LEU A 69 2.78 22.34 7.64
CA LEU A 69 1.41 21.89 7.50
C LEU A 69 0.62 22.85 6.60
N LEU A 70 1.09 23.02 5.36
CA LEU A 70 0.56 23.97 4.37
C LEU A 70 0.22 23.25 3.06
N LEU A 71 -1.00 23.46 2.54
CA LEU A 71 -1.50 22.79 1.34
C LEU A 71 -0.85 23.31 0.05
N PHE A 72 -0.57 24.61 -0.04
CA PHE A 72 0.01 25.24 -1.23
C PHE A 72 1.42 25.73 -0.96
N LYS A 73 2.29 25.62 -1.98
CA LYS A 73 3.65 26.15 -1.94
C LYS A 73 3.61 27.66 -2.22
N GLY A 74 3.66 28.47 -1.16
CA GLY A 74 3.84 29.92 -1.23
C GLY A 74 5.29 30.34 -0.94
N ASN A 75 5.56 31.66 -0.99
CA ASN A 75 6.88 32.23 -0.67
C ASN A 75 7.40 31.78 0.71
N HIS A 76 6.52 31.64 1.70
CA HIS A 76 6.87 31.16 3.03
C HIS A 76 7.54 29.77 3.06
N VAL A 77 7.10 28.85 2.21
CA VAL A 77 7.67 27.48 2.11
C VAL A 77 9.01 27.51 1.37
N LEU A 78 9.21 28.48 0.48
CA LEU A 78 10.38 28.54 -0.40
C LEU A 78 11.51 29.43 0.14
N LYS A 79 11.21 30.39 1.02
CA LYS A 79 12.19 31.38 1.50
C LYS A 79 12.13 31.57 3.01
N ASP A 80 10.97 31.96 3.54
CA ASP A 80 10.89 32.46 4.91
C ASP A 80 11.18 31.37 5.97
N ILE A 81 10.58 30.17 5.83
CA ILE A 81 10.87 29.04 6.74
C ILE A 81 12.36 28.64 6.67
N PRO A 82 12.95 28.43 5.48
CA PRO A 82 14.40 28.21 5.36
C PRO A 82 15.26 29.28 6.06
N GLU A 83 14.96 30.57 5.87
CA GLU A 83 15.71 31.67 6.49
C GLU A 83 15.63 31.60 8.03
N MET A 84 14.44 31.41 8.58
CA MET A 84 14.24 31.23 10.03
C MET A 84 15.00 30.00 10.57
N ILE A 85 15.04 28.90 9.81
CA ILE A 85 15.81 27.71 10.19
C ILE A 85 17.31 28.01 10.24
N GLU A 86 17.85 28.76 9.28
CA GLU A 86 19.27 29.15 9.27
C GLU A 86 19.64 30.05 10.46
N GLU A 87 18.74 30.92 10.91
CA GLU A 87 18.92 31.70 12.13
C GLU A 87 18.96 30.82 13.38
N GLU A 88 18.04 29.86 13.50
CA GLU A 88 18.01 28.94 14.65
C GLU A 88 19.21 27.97 14.64
N LYS A 89 19.70 27.55 13.47
CA LYS A 89 20.95 26.77 13.35
C LYS A 89 22.16 27.51 13.93
N ARG A 90 22.26 28.83 13.71
CA ARG A 90 23.35 29.65 14.29
C ARG A 90 23.25 29.71 15.82
N LYS A 91 22.04 29.70 16.37
CA LYS A 91 21.80 29.71 17.82
C LYS A 91 22.05 28.35 18.48
N TYR A 92 21.77 27.25 17.77
CA TYR A 92 21.90 25.88 18.27
C TYR A 92 22.78 25.00 17.36
N PRO A 93 24.09 25.29 17.23
CA PRO A 93 24.98 24.58 16.31
C PRO A 93 25.17 23.09 16.66
N GLN A 94 24.83 22.68 17.89
CA GLN A 94 24.87 21.30 18.36
C GLN A 94 23.65 20.47 17.95
N VAL A 95 22.63 21.08 17.33
CA VAL A 95 21.38 20.43 16.92
C VAL A 95 21.31 20.36 15.40
N GLU A 96 21.02 19.19 14.85
CA GLU A 96 20.81 19.02 13.41
C GLU A 96 19.40 19.44 13.02
N PHE A 97 19.26 20.33 12.02
CA PHE A 97 17.96 20.78 11.53
C PHE A 97 17.66 20.22 10.14
N PHE A 98 16.49 19.63 9.98
CA PHE A 98 15.98 19.07 8.74
C PHE A 98 14.70 19.77 8.33
N TYR A 99 14.56 20.03 7.03
CA TYR A 99 13.36 20.64 6.46
C TYR A 99 12.69 19.65 5.51
N SER A 100 11.43 19.27 5.80
CA SER A 100 10.67 18.40 4.91
C SER A 100 9.92 19.20 3.85
N SER A 101 9.41 18.52 2.82
CA SER A 101 8.38 19.10 1.97
C SER A 101 7.13 19.43 2.80
N ASN A 102 6.39 20.45 2.37
CA ASN A 102 5.04 20.73 2.88
C ASN A 102 4.05 19.63 2.47
N ILE A 103 2.85 19.62 3.07
CA ILE A 103 1.77 18.69 2.68
C ILE A 103 1.56 18.70 1.16
N GLY A 104 1.36 19.88 0.57
CA GLY A 104 1.26 20.01 -0.88
C GLY A 104 0.01 19.35 -1.49
N ALA A 105 -0.08 19.39 -2.81
CA ALA A 105 -1.00 18.53 -3.55
C ALA A 105 -0.48 17.09 -3.50
N ASP A 106 -1.27 16.21 -2.87
CA ASP A 106 -0.95 14.80 -2.69
C ASP A 106 -2.25 13.99 -2.83
N GLU A 107 -2.18 12.81 -3.45
CA GLU A 107 -3.34 11.95 -3.69
C GLU A 107 -4.09 11.62 -2.39
N ARG A 108 -3.40 11.48 -1.27
CA ARG A 108 -4.01 11.20 0.04
C ARG A 108 -4.89 12.35 0.52
N ILE A 109 -4.57 13.59 0.16
CA ILE A 109 -5.42 14.76 0.46
C ILE A 109 -6.68 14.73 -0.41
N ALA A 110 -6.54 14.37 -1.69
CA ALA A 110 -7.69 14.19 -2.57
C ALA A 110 -8.62 13.06 -2.07
N LEU A 111 -8.07 11.97 -1.54
CA LEU A 111 -8.83 10.88 -0.93
C LEU A 111 -9.61 11.36 0.31
N ILE A 112 -8.98 12.10 1.23
CA ILE A 112 -9.69 12.68 2.38
C ILE A 112 -10.83 13.59 1.92
N ALA A 113 -10.59 14.43 0.90
CA ALA A 113 -11.64 15.28 0.35
C ALA A 113 -12.79 14.46 -0.29
N ALA A 114 -12.45 13.40 -1.02
CA ALA A 114 -13.43 12.49 -1.61
C ALA A 114 -14.28 11.81 -0.53
N ASP A 115 -13.68 11.36 0.58
CA ASP A 115 -14.40 10.77 1.71
C ASP A 115 -15.40 11.78 2.31
N ARG A 116 -14.99 13.03 2.54
CA ARG A 116 -15.88 14.09 3.05
C ARG A 116 -17.02 14.42 2.09
N ILE A 117 -16.75 14.42 0.79
CA ILE A 117 -17.80 14.62 -0.23
C ILE A 117 -18.77 13.43 -0.22
N HIS A 118 -18.23 12.22 -0.11
CA HIS A 118 -19.03 10.99 -0.09
C HIS A 118 -19.93 10.92 1.14
N GLU A 119 -19.43 11.28 2.32
CA GLU A 119 -20.23 11.38 3.55
C GLU A 119 -21.52 12.19 3.30
N VAL A 120 -21.41 13.38 2.72
CA VAL A 120 -22.57 14.25 2.42
C VAL A 120 -23.48 13.64 1.34
N LEU A 121 -22.91 13.01 0.32
CA LEU A 121 -23.69 12.40 -0.77
C LEU A 121 -24.43 11.14 -0.32
N VAL A 122 -23.84 10.36 0.59
CA VAL A 122 -24.42 9.13 1.16
C VAL A 122 -25.47 9.46 2.21
N GLU A 123 -25.21 10.40 3.12
CA GLU A 123 -26.19 10.84 4.13
C GLU A 123 -27.48 11.35 3.48
N LYS A 124 -27.37 12.07 2.35
CA LYS A 124 -28.54 12.51 1.57
C LYS A 124 -29.26 11.39 0.81
N GLN A 125 -28.62 10.25 0.57
CA GLN A 125 -29.19 9.10 -0.16
C GLN A 125 -29.77 8.02 0.76
N HIS A 126 -29.40 7.97 2.04
CA HIS A 126 -29.91 6.98 2.99
C HIS A 126 -31.34 7.23 3.51
N GLY A 127 -31.97 8.35 3.15
CA GLY A 127 -33.36 8.61 3.53
C GLY A 127 -34.40 7.67 2.89
N ASN A 128 -34.05 6.88 1.85
CA ASN A 128 -35.03 6.06 1.12
C ASN A 128 -34.47 4.88 0.27
N ARG A 129 -33.28 4.34 0.57
CA ARG A 129 -32.75 3.20 -0.21
C ARG A 129 -33.31 1.86 0.28
N GLU A 130 -34.02 1.15 -0.60
CA GLU A 130 -34.36 -0.26 -0.37
C GLU A 130 -33.10 -1.13 -0.30
N ARG A 131 -33.10 -2.09 0.63
CA ARG A 131 -31.98 -3.02 0.81
C ARG A 131 -31.94 -3.99 -0.37
N ILE A 132 -30.86 -3.97 -1.14
CA ILE A 132 -30.61 -4.98 -2.17
C ILE A 132 -30.15 -6.28 -1.49
N GLU A 133 -30.87 -7.37 -1.71
CA GLU A 133 -30.58 -8.67 -1.13
C GLU A 133 -29.90 -9.65 -2.11
N GLN A 134 -29.95 -9.35 -3.42
CA GLN A 134 -29.39 -10.22 -4.45
C GLN A 134 -27.87 -10.03 -4.57
N PRO A 135 -27.05 -11.08 -4.34
CA PRO A 135 -25.59 -10.95 -4.33
C PRO A 135 -24.98 -10.35 -5.60
N GLN A 136 -25.50 -10.72 -6.78
CA GLN A 136 -24.98 -10.20 -8.04
C GLN A 136 -25.32 -8.71 -8.24
N ALA A 137 -26.49 -8.28 -7.80
CA ALA A 137 -26.90 -6.87 -7.88
C ALA A 137 -26.01 -6.00 -6.99
N ILE A 138 -25.70 -6.47 -5.76
CA ILE A 138 -24.78 -5.78 -4.84
C ILE A 138 -23.39 -5.61 -5.47
N VAL A 139 -22.86 -6.66 -6.13
CA VAL A 139 -21.55 -6.59 -6.78
C VAL A 139 -21.57 -5.61 -7.96
N ASN A 140 -22.62 -5.62 -8.77
CA ASN A 140 -22.75 -4.72 -9.92
C ASN A 140 -22.83 -3.26 -9.46
N GLU A 141 -23.66 -2.96 -8.46
CA GLU A 141 -23.76 -1.62 -7.89
C GLU A 141 -22.43 -1.17 -7.26
N SER A 142 -21.75 -2.09 -6.55
CA SER A 142 -20.42 -1.80 -5.99
C SER A 142 -19.42 -1.43 -7.09
N PHE A 143 -19.46 -2.09 -8.25
CA PHE A 143 -18.60 -1.77 -9.38
C PHE A 143 -18.94 -0.42 -10.00
N GLU A 144 -20.23 -0.08 -10.14
CA GLU A 144 -20.65 1.24 -10.61
C GLU A 144 -20.21 2.37 -9.66
N ILE A 145 -20.24 2.12 -8.35
CA ILE A 145 -19.73 3.07 -7.36
C ILE A 145 -18.22 3.24 -7.53
N ILE A 146 -17.48 2.14 -7.66
CA ILE A 146 -16.02 2.19 -7.87
C ILE A 146 -15.67 2.96 -9.14
N ASP A 147 -16.34 2.67 -10.27
CA ASP A 147 -16.08 3.30 -11.56
C ASP A 147 -16.39 4.82 -11.55
N LYS A 148 -17.21 5.30 -10.61
CA LYS A 148 -17.44 6.74 -10.36
C LYS A 148 -16.41 7.38 -9.44
N LEU A 149 -15.80 6.60 -8.54
CA LEU A 149 -14.83 7.10 -7.55
C LEU A 149 -13.40 7.16 -8.11
N VAL A 150 -13.05 6.27 -9.03
CA VAL A 150 -11.72 6.18 -9.61
C VAL A 150 -11.75 6.22 -11.13
N ASN A 151 -10.84 6.99 -11.73
CA ASN A 151 -10.67 7.01 -13.19
C ASN A 151 -9.78 5.84 -13.63
N LEU A 152 -10.40 4.77 -14.11
CA LEU A 152 -9.70 3.61 -14.67
C LEU A 152 -9.40 3.72 -16.16
N ASP A 153 -9.83 4.79 -16.84
CA ASP A 153 -9.69 4.91 -18.30
C ASP A 153 -8.24 5.04 -18.76
N SER A 154 -7.37 5.55 -17.86
CA SER A 154 -5.93 5.63 -18.10
C SER A 154 -5.23 4.26 -18.06
N ALA A 155 -5.85 3.25 -17.45
CA ALA A 155 -5.28 1.91 -17.38
C ALA A 155 -5.61 1.08 -18.64
N PRO A 156 -4.72 0.17 -19.07
CA PRO A 156 -5.02 -0.76 -20.16
C PRO A 156 -6.29 -1.59 -19.90
N GLU A 157 -7.09 -1.83 -20.94
CA GLU A 157 -8.39 -2.53 -20.86
C GLU A 157 -8.33 -3.84 -20.05
N LEU A 158 -7.31 -4.68 -20.27
CA LEU A 158 -7.14 -5.94 -19.54
C LEU A 158 -6.81 -5.77 -18.06
N HIS A 159 -6.31 -4.60 -17.64
CA HIS A 159 -5.95 -4.32 -16.25
C HIS A 159 -7.15 -3.82 -15.44
N ARG A 160 -8.08 -3.09 -16.07
CA ARG A 160 -9.22 -2.45 -15.39
C ARG A 160 -10.06 -3.43 -14.54
N PRO A 161 -10.45 -4.63 -15.03
CA PRO A 161 -11.21 -5.58 -14.23
C PRO A 161 -10.46 -6.08 -12.99
N ILE A 162 -9.13 -6.18 -13.08
CA ILE A 162 -8.27 -6.63 -11.98
C ILE A 162 -8.18 -5.54 -10.91
N ILE A 163 -7.93 -4.30 -11.32
CA ILE A 163 -7.86 -3.12 -10.43
C ILE A 163 -9.19 -2.95 -9.70
N ARG A 164 -10.31 -2.95 -10.44
CA ARG A 164 -11.66 -2.84 -9.86
C ARG A 164 -11.95 -3.94 -8.84
N ARG A 165 -11.51 -5.18 -9.12
CA ARG A 165 -11.70 -6.30 -8.20
C ARG A 165 -10.86 -6.17 -6.92
N ALA A 166 -9.65 -5.60 -7.00
CA ALA A 166 -8.83 -5.31 -5.84
C ALA A 166 -9.44 -4.23 -4.94
N ILE A 167 -9.95 -3.14 -5.54
CA ILE A 167 -10.67 -2.08 -4.80
C ILE A 167 -11.90 -2.67 -4.12
N HIS A 168 -12.73 -3.42 -4.84
CA HIS A 168 -13.93 -4.05 -4.27
C HIS A 168 -13.62 -5.00 -3.10
N ALA A 169 -12.53 -5.77 -3.19
CA ALA A 169 -12.15 -6.72 -2.15
C ALA A 169 -11.63 -6.05 -0.88
N THR A 170 -11.31 -4.76 -0.93
CA THR A 170 -10.64 -4.04 0.16
C THR A 170 -11.38 -2.79 0.64
N GLY A 171 -12.29 -2.25 -0.18
CA GLY A 171 -12.86 -0.92 0.01
C GLY A 171 -11.86 0.22 -0.20
N ASP A 172 -10.69 -0.05 -0.79
CA ASP A 172 -9.57 0.88 -0.83
C ASP A 172 -9.29 1.34 -2.27
N THR A 173 -9.67 2.59 -2.57
CA THR A 173 -9.51 3.19 -3.89
C THR A 173 -8.06 3.46 -4.27
N GLU A 174 -7.12 3.44 -3.31
CA GLU A 174 -5.70 3.67 -3.59
C GLU A 174 -5.09 2.58 -4.51
N TYR A 175 -5.70 1.39 -4.56
CA TYR A 175 -5.28 0.33 -5.51
C TYR A 175 -5.46 0.73 -6.97
N ALA A 176 -6.25 1.76 -7.29
CA ALA A 176 -6.30 2.35 -8.63
C ALA A 176 -4.95 2.92 -9.08
N TYR A 177 -4.15 3.43 -8.14
CA TYR A 177 -2.94 4.21 -8.44
C TYR A 177 -1.65 3.47 -8.08
N ASN A 178 -1.70 2.54 -7.13
CA ASN A 178 -0.49 1.87 -6.62
C ASN A 178 -0.23 0.47 -7.21
N LEU A 179 -1.19 -0.14 -7.92
CA LEU A 179 -0.97 -1.43 -8.59
C LEU A 179 -0.04 -1.26 -9.80
N VAL A 180 0.92 -2.17 -9.91
CA VAL A 180 1.93 -2.19 -10.98
C VAL A 180 1.86 -3.52 -11.71
N PHE A 181 1.76 -3.44 -13.03
CA PHE A 181 1.64 -4.58 -13.92
C PHE A 181 2.84 -4.62 -14.85
N HIS A 182 3.48 -5.79 -14.96
CA HIS A 182 4.33 -6.06 -16.11
C HIS A 182 3.47 -6.05 -17.39
N PRO A 183 3.95 -5.54 -18.54
CA PRO A 183 3.14 -5.42 -19.77
C PRO A 183 2.47 -6.73 -20.23
N LEU A 184 3.16 -7.86 -20.01
CA LEU A 184 2.67 -9.20 -20.38
C LEU A 184 1.90 -9.91 -19.25
N ALA A 185 1.71 -9.29 -18.08
CA ALA A 185 1.26 -9.99 -16.87
C ALA A 185 -0.12 -10.63 -17.05
N VAL A 186 -1.09 -9.86 -17.54
CA VAL A 186 -2.48 -10.34 -17.64
C VAL A 186 -2.61 -11.40 -18.73
N GLU A 187 -1.98 -11.18 -19.89
CA GLU A 187 -2.01 -12.13 -21.01
C GLU A 187 -1.35 -13.47 -20.65
N THR A 188 -0.18 -13.44 -20.00
CA THR A 188 0.51 -14.66 -19.57
C THR A 188 -0.24 -15.38 -18.46
N GLY A 189 -0.88 -14.65 -17.54
CA GLY A 189 -1.79 -15.22 -16.55
C GLY A 189 -2.98 -15.94 -17.18
N ILE A 190 -3.67 -15.29 -18.14
CA ILE A 190 -4.79 -15.89 -18.87
C ILE A 190 -4.33 -17.16 -19.60
N ARG A 191 -3.18 -17.10 -20.29
CA ARG A 191 -2.60 -18.25 -21.00
C ARG A 191 -2.28 -19.39 -20.04
N ALA A 192 -1.66 -19.12 -18.90
CA ALA A 192 -1.32 -20.13 -17.90
C ALA A 192 -2.58 -20.86 -17.39
N VAL A 193 -3.66 -20.13 -17.09
CA VAL A 193 -4.95 -20.73 -16.69
C VAL A 193 -5.51 -21.60 -17.83
N LYS A 194 -5.60 -21.06 -19.06
CA LYS A 194 -6.14 -21.80 -20.22
C LYS A 194 -5.34 -23.06 -20.56
N SER A 195 -4.03 -23.05 -20.33
CA SER A 195 -3.12 -24.17 -20.55
C SER A 195 -3.07 -25.16 -19.38
N GLY A 196 -3.97 -25.06 -18.39
CA GLY A 196 -4.07 -26.01 -17.29
C GLY A 196 -2.90 -25.98 -16.32
N LYS A 197 -2.20 -24.84 -16.21
CA LYS A 197 -1.05 -24.71 -15.33
C LYS A 197 -1.50 -24.49 -13.88
N ASN A 198 -0.65 -24.88 -12.94
CA ASN A 198 -0.97 -24.79 -11.52
C ASN A 198 -0.94 -23.34 -11.01
N ILE A 199 -1.68 -23.11 -9.93
CA ILE A 199 -1.62 -21.89 -9.13
C ILE A 199 -1.02 -22.24 -7.77
N ILE A 200 0.11 -21.65 -7.42
CA ILE A 200 0.83 -21.91 -6.18
C ILE A 200 0.65 -20.70 -5.28
N THR A 201 0.39 -20.93 -4.00
CA THR A 201 0.10 -19.87 -3.03
C THR A 201 1.02 -19.96 -1.80
N ASP A 202 1.34 -18.80 -1.22
CA ASP A 202 2.21 -18.74 -0.03
C ASP A 202 1.49 -19.15 1.26
N VAL A 203 0.18 -18.90 1.37
CA VAL A 203 -0.63 -19.24 2.55
C VAL A 203 -1.99 -19.83 2.18
N ASN A 204 -2.55 -20.66 3.08
CA ASN A 204 -3.83 -21.33 2.87
C ASN A 204 -5.00 -20.37 2.67
N MET A 205 -4.94 -19.17 3.24
CA MET A 205 -5.99 -18.15 3.06
C MET A 205 -6.10 -17.71 1.59
N VAL A 206 -4.97 -17.60 0.87
CA VAL A 206 -4.98 -17.31 -0.56
C VAL A 206 -5.56 -18.50 -1.33
N LYS A 207 -5.10 -19.72 -1.03
CA LYS A 207 -5.65 -20.94 -1.64
C LYS A 207 -7.18 -21.05 -1.48
N ALA A 208 -7.69 -20.82 -0.28
CA ALA A 208 -9.10 -20.97 0.05
C ALA A 208 -10.00 -19.94 -0.65
N GLY A 209 -9.49 -18.74 -0.96
CA GLY A 209 -10.25 -17.70 -1.64
C GLY A 209 -10.29 -17.83 -3.16
N ILE A 210 -9.40 -18.61 -3.77
CA ILE A 210 -9.37 -18.79 -5.22
C ILE A 210 -10.51 -19.71 -5.66
N THR A 211 -11.23 -19.32 -6.70
CA THR A 211 -12.34 -20.10 -7.25
C THR A 211 -11.81 -21.34 -7.98
N ASN A 212 -11.99 -22.52 -7.36
CA ASN A 212 -11.36 -23.76 -7.81
C ASN A 212 -11.95 -24.33 -9.12
N GLY A 213 -13.28 -24.30 -9.28
CA GLY A 213 -13.97 -24.97 -10.39
C GLY A 213 -13.44 -24.63 -11.79
N PRO A 214 -13.22 -23.36 -12.15
CA PRO A 214 -12.61 -23.00 -13.43
C PRO A 214 -11.18 -23.52 -13.61
N VAL A 215 -10.36 -23.50 -12.56
CA VAL A 215 -8.95 -23.95 -12.63
C VAL A 215 -8.89 -25.45 -12.93
N GLU A 216 -9.72 -26.24 -12.24
CA GLU A 216 -9.83 -27.69 -12.49
C GLU A 216 -10.36 -28.01 -13.88
N LYS A 217 -11.33 -27.23 -14.39
CA LYS A 217 -11.86 -27.40 -15.75
C LYS A 217 -10.78 -27.25 -16.84
N PHE A 218 -9.78 -26.41 -16.60
CA PHE A 218 -8.63 -26.29 -17.51
C PHE A 218 -7.51 -27.32 -17.22
N GLY A 219 -7.63 -28.12 -16.16
CA GLY A 219 -6.65 -29.15 -15.77
C GLY A 219 -5.60 -28.70 -14.75
N GLY A 220 -5.68 -27.47 -14.27
CA GLY A 220 -4.77 -26.93 -13.25
C GLY A 220 -5.16 -27.33 -11.83
N LYS A 221 -4.24 -27.13 -10.88
CA LYS A 221 -4.46 -27.31 -9.43
C LYS A 221 -4.08 -26.06 -8.65
N ILE A 222 -4.76 -25.83 -7.52
CA ILE A 222 -4.41 -24.78 -6.57
C ILE A 222 -3.65 -25.40 -5.39
N ILE A 223 -2.39 -25.03 -5.22
CA ILE A 223 -1.44 -25.70 -4.33
C ILE A 223 -0.95 -24.72 -3.26
N CYS A 224 -0.92 -25.17 -2.01
CA CYS A 224 -0.27 -24.49 -0.89
C CYS A 224 0.37 -25.55 -0.01
N LYS A 225 1.69 -25.50 0.15
CA LYS A 225 2.45 -26.47 0.97
C LYS A 225 2.80 -25.93 2.37
N ILE A 226 2.32 -24.73 2.73
CA ILE A 226 2.73 -24.03 3.97
C ILE A 226 2.50 -24.86 5.26
N SER A 227 1.53 -25.76 5.23
CA SER A 227 1.14 -26.62 6.35
C SER A 227 1.64 -28.07 6.21
N ASP A 228 2.35 -28.40 5.13
CA ASP A 228 2.85 -29.76 4.93
C ASP A 228 3.89 -30.09 5.99
N LYS A 229 3.81 -31.29 6.57
CA LYS A 229 4.74 -31.73 7.63
C LYS A 229 6.19 -31.60 7.17
N SER A 230 6.50 -31.98 5.93
CA SER A 230 7.83 -31.84 5.34
C SER A 230 8.32 -30.39 5.24
N VAL A 231 7.42 -29.42 5.04
CA VAL A 231 7.75 -27.99 5.01
C VAL A 231 8.04 -27.49 6.42
N VAL A 232 7.21 -27.88 7.40
CA VAL A 232 7.40 -27.50 8.81
C VAL A 232 8.73 -28.05 9.34
N ASP A 233 9.01 -29.33 9.10
CA ASP A 233 10.25 -29.98 9.54
C ASP A 233 11.48 -29.33 8.90
N LYS A 234 11.42 -29.03 7.59
CA LYS A 234 12.51 -28.35 6.86
C LYS A 234 12.73 -26.92 7.38
N ALA A 235 11.66 -26.18 7.67
CA ALA A 235 11.74 -24.81 8.19
C ALA A 235 12.44 -24.79 9.56
N ASN A 236 12.02 -25.69 10.47
CA ASN A 236 12.62 -25.83 11.80
C ASN A 236 14.10 -26.23 11.71
N ARG A 237 14.44 -27.22 10.88
CA ARG A 237 15.82 -27.69 10.71
C ARG A 237 16.76 -26.61 10.16
N LEU A 238 16.26 -25.74 9.27
CA LEU A 238 17.07 -24.71 8.62
C LEU A 238 17.01 -23.34 9.32
N GLY A 239 16.23 -23.18 10.39
CA GLY A 239 16.00 -21.89 11.04
C GLY A 239 15.37 -20.84 10.11
N LYS A 240 14.58 -21.28 9.13
CA LYS A 240 13.94 -20.41 8.12
C LYS A 240 12.43 -20.35 8.32
N THR A 241 11.77 -19.38 7.71
CA THR A 241 10.29 -19.31 7.73
C THR A 241 9.69 -20.50 6.96
N ARG A 242 8.49 -20.94 7.38
CA ARG A 242 7.71 -21.94 6.64
C ARG A 242 7.44 -21.51 5.20
N ALA A 243 7.25 -20.19 4.99
CA ALA A 243 6.99 -19.62 3.67
C ALA A 243 8.17 -19.82 2.71
N ILE A 244 9.42 -19.64 3.19
CA ILE A 244 10.64 -19.95 2.43
C ILE A 244 10.68 -21.45 2.10
N ALA A 245 10.52 -22.32 3.10
CA ALA A 245 10.58 -23.77 2.89
C ALA A 245 9.50 -24.27 1.92
N ALA A 246 8.30 -23.69 1.96
CA ALA A 246 7.19 -24.00 1.07
C ALA A 246 7.50 -23.65 -0.39
N MET A 247 8.06 -22.45 -0.65
CA MET A 247 8.47 -22.06 -2.00
C MET A 247 9.54 -22.98 -2.56
N GLN A 248 10.56 -23.31 -1.76
CA GLN A 248 11.61 -24.24 -2.17
C GLN A 248 11.10 -25.65 -2.49
N GLN A 249 10.07 -26.13 -1.78
CA GLN A 249 9.49 -27.46 -2.02
C GLN A 249 8.44 -27.46 -3.15
N SER A 250 8.05 -26.30 -3.68
CA SER A 250 7.00 -26.19 -4.69
C SER A 250 7.53 -25.92 -6.10
N THR A 251 8.85 -25.81 -6.28
CA THR A 251 9.50 -25.38 -7.54
C THR A 251 9.05 -26.18 -8.76
N HIS A 252 8.90 -27.49 -8.63
CA HIS A 252 8.44 -28.35 -9.71
C HIS A 252 7.01 -28.00 -10.15
N GLU A 253 6.11 -27.76 -9.19
CA GLU A 253 4.72 -27.40 -9.48
C GLU A 253 4.59 -26.00 -10.11
N MET A 254 5.55 -25.10 -9.89
CA MET A 254 5.55 -23.71 -10.38
C MET A 254 5.71 -23.58 -11.90
N LYS A 255 6.14 -24.63 -12.60
CA LYS A 255 6.52 -24.54 -14.02
C LYS A 255 5.38 -24.02 -14.89
N ASP A 256 5.61 -22.88 -15.53
CA ASP A 256 4.68 -22.09 -16.35
C ASP A 256 3.36 -21.72 -15.62
N GLY A 257 3.34 -21.83 -14.29
CA GLY A 257 2.18 -21.58 -13.45
C GLY A 257 2.06 -20.13 -12.99
N ILE A 258 1.04 -19.88 -12.16
CA ILE A 258 0.84 -18.60 -11.48
C ILE A 258 1.26 -18.76 -10.02
N ILE A 259 2.11 -17.87 -9.53
CA ILE A 259 2.51 -17.83 -8.12
C ILE A 259 1.87 -16.64 -7.44
N ALA A 260 1.00 -16.86 -6.48
CA ALA A 260 0.29 -15.83 -5.74
C ALA A 260 0.81 -15.74 -4.30
N ILE A 261 1.52 -14.65 -4.01
CA ILE A 261 2.08 -14.35 -2.70
C ILE A 261 1.31 -13.18 -2.11
N GLY A 262 0.39 -13.49 -1.21
CA GLY A 262 -0.50 -12.49 -0.59
C GLY A 262 -0.07 -12.09 0.82
N ASN A 263 0.78 -12.85 1.51
CA ASN A 263 1.09 -12.61 2.91
C ASN A 263 2.59 -12.41 3.14
N ALA A 264 3.43 -13.40 2.86
CA ALA A 264 4.80 -13.45 3.36
C ALA A 264 5.81 -12.75 2.42
N PRO A 265 6.44 -11.63 2.80
CA PRO A 265 7.51 -11.04 2.01
C PRO A 265 8.70 -11.99 1.82
N THR A 266 8.98 -12.82 2.83
CA THR A 266 10.03 -13.84 2.78
C THR A 266 9.79 -14.92 1.71
N ALA A 267 8.54 -15.27 1.42
CA ALA A 267 8.23 -16.15 0.28
C ALA A 267 8.56 -15.47 -1.05
N LEU A 268 8.27 -14.16 -1.17
CA LEU A 268 8.53 -13.43 -2.40
C LEU A 268 10.04 -13.28 -2.67
N PHE A 269 10.83 -12.97 -1.64
CA PHE A 269 12.29 -12.96 -1.75
C PHE A 269 12.85 -14.34 -2.17
N GLU A 270 12.42 -15.41 -1.52
CA GLU A 270 12.89 -16.75 -1.88
C GLU A 270 12.47 -17.14 -3.29
N LEU A 271 11.24 -16.82 -3.72
CA LEU A 271 10.81 -17.06 -5.10
C LEU A 271 11.69 -16.32 -6.10
N ILE A 272 12.01 -15.05 -5.85
CA ILE A 272 12.91 -14.26 -6.70
C ILE A 272 14.28 -14.93 -6.80
N ASP A 273 14.84 -15.40 -5.67
CA ASP A 273 16.12 -16.11 -5.65
C ASP A 273 16.07 -17.42 -6.43
N LEU A 274 14.98 -18.18 -6.32
CA LEU A 274 14.77 -19.42 -7.08
C LEU A 274 14.66 -19.15 -8.58
N ILE A 275 13.98 -18.07 -8.99
CA ILE A 275 13.90 -17.65 -10.40
C ILE A 275 15.29 -17.26 -10.93
N LYS A 276 16.02 -16.43 -10.18
CA LYS A 276 17.38 -15.99 -10.58
C LYS A 276 18.37 -17.16 -10.71
N LYS A 277 18.20 -18.20 -9.89
CA LYS A 277 19.01 -19.44 -9.96
C LYS A 277 18.55 -20.40 -11.06
N GLY A 278 17.47 -20.11 -11.79
CA GLY A 278 16.90 -21.01 -12.79
C GLY A 278 16.25 -22.26 -12.19
N LEU A 279 15.82 -22.20 -10.92
CA LEU A 279 15.18 -23.32 -10.22
C LEU A 279 13.65 -23.22 -10.24
N ALA A 280 13.10 -22.03 -10.53
CA ALA A 280 11.67 -21.80 -10.67
C ALA A 280 11.40 -21.03 -11.97
N HIS A 281 10.39 -21.46 -12.72
CA HIS A 281 10.01 -20.85 -14.00
C HIS A 281 8.49 -20.58 -14.07
N PRO A 282 7.95 -19.68 -13.24
CA PRO A 282 6.54 -19.34 -13.33
C PRO A 282 6.24 -18.48 -14.56
N ALA A 283 5.01 -18.58 -15.08
CA ALA A 283 4.53 -17.72 -16.14
C ALA A 283 4.14 -16.33 -15.62
N LEU A 284 3.65 -16.26 -14.38
CA LEU A 284 3.22 -15.03 -13.73
C LEU A 284 3.48 -15.08 -12.22
N VAL A 285 3.99 -13.99 -11.65
CA VAL A 285 4.10 -13.78 -10.19
C VAL A 285 3.18 -12.65 -9.74
N ILE A 286 2.17 -12.98 -8.96
CA ILE A 286 1.34 -12.01 -8.23
C ILE A 286 1.96 -11.83 -6.85
N GLY A 287 2.89 -10.90 -6.74
CA GLY A 287 3.62 -10.61 -5.50
C GLY A 287 3.04 -9.39 -4.81
N ILE A 288 2.04 -9.60 -3.95
CA ILE A 288 1.37 -8.52 -3.21
C ILE A 288 1.35 -8.76 -1.69
N PRO A 289 2.48 -9.12 -1.06
CA PRO A 289 2.53 -9.30 0.38
C PRO A 289 2.23 -7.98 1.09
N VAL A 290 1.47 -8.09 2.18
CA VAL A 290 1.26 -7.00 3.14
C VAL A 290 2.33 -7.07 4.23
N GLY A 291 2.77 -5.92 4.73
CA GLY A 291 3.65 -5.91 5.90
C GLY A 291 4.44 -4.62 6.05
N PHE A 292 4.93 -4.41 7.27
CA PHE A 292 5.77 -3.27 7.62
C PHE A 292 7.27 -3.57 7.52
N VAL A 293 7.64 -4.85 7.40
CA VAL A 293 9.04 -5.29 7.29
C VAL A 293 9.18 -6.13 6.03
N GLY A 294 10.06 -5.71 5.12
CA GLY A 294 10.44 -6.46 3.92
C GLY A 294 9.40 -6.46 2.79
N ALA A 295 8.17 -6.00 3.00
CA ALA A 295 7.12 -6.05 1.99
C ALA A 295 7.40 -5.09 0.81
N VAL A 296 7.75 -3.84 1.09
CA VAL A 296 8.07 -2.84 0.06
C VAL A 296 9.33 -3.26 -0.70
N GLU A 297 10.33 -3.75 0.02
CA GLU A 297 11.60 -4.22 -0.51
C GLU A 297 11.42 -5.45 -1.41
N ALA A 298 10.61 -6.42 -0.99
CA ALA A 298 10.32 -7.62 -1.78
C ALA A 298 9.58 -7.28 -3.08
N LYS A 299 8.62 -6.37 -3.02
CA LYS A 299 7.88 -5.90 -4.20
C LYS A 299 8.76 -5.06 -5.13
N SER A 300 9.65 -4.25 -4.57
CA SER A 300 10.67 -3.56 -5.35
C SER A 300 11.62 -4.53 -6.05
N ALA A 301 12.08 -5.57 -5.35
CA ALA A 301 12.92 -6.62 -5.94
C ALA A 301 12.21 -7.40 -7.06
N LEU A 302 10.90 -7.66 -6.91
CA LEU A 302 10.08 -8.31 -7.93
C LEU A 302 10.03 -7.48 -9.22
N LYS A 303 9.99 -6.15 -9.15
CA LYS A 303 9.97 -5.31 -10.35
C LYS A 303 11.23 -5.43 -11.21
N ASN A 304 12.32 -5.96 -10.65
CA ASN A 304 13.62 -6.07 -11.29
C ASN A 304 13.92 -7.49 -11.85
N ILE A 305 12.91 -8.37 -11.94
CA ILE A 305 13.07 -9.68 -12.60
C ILE A 305 12.40 -9.68 -13.98
N THR A 306 12.80 -10.64 -14.83
CA THR A 306 12.27 -10.78 -16.19
C THR A 306 10.91 -11.47 -16.26
N THR A 307 10.55 -12.24 -15.24
CA THR A 307 9.27 -12.93 -15.16
C THR A 307 8.12 -11.92 -15.06
N PRO A 308 7.02 -12.08 -15.83
CA PRO A 308 5.84 -11.24 -15.70
C PRO A 308 5.30 -11.22 -14.27
N TYR A 309 4.87 -10.04 -13.82
CA TYR A 309 4.41 -9.84 -12.45
C TYR A 309 3.23 -8.87 -12.32
N ILE A 310 2.50 -8.99 -11.21
CA ILE A 310 1.56 -7.98 -10.70
C ILE A 310 1.92 -7.73 -9.23
N THR A 311 2.07 -6.45 -8.86
CA THR A 311 2.46 -6.05 -7.50
C THR A 311 1.89 -4.66 -7.17
N ASN A 312 2.32 -4.05 -6.07
CA ASN A 312 2.06 -2.64 -5.76
C ASN A 312 3.28 -1.97 -5.10
N THR A 313 3.25 -0.64 -4.95
CA THR A 313 4.41 0.16 -4.56
C THR A 313 4.59 0.38 -3.06
N ASN A 314 3.53 0.21 -2.25
CA ASN A 314 3.51 0.57 -0.84
C ASN A 314 3.48 -0.68 0.08
N ARG A 315 3.20 -0.51 1.37
CA ARG A 315 3.09 -1.62 2.35
C ARG A 315 1.79 -2.44 2.29
N LYS A 316 0.78 -1.94 1.58
CA LYS A 316 -0.53 -2.59 1.44
C LYS A 316 -0.41 -3.83 0.57
N GLY A 317 -1.38 -4.72 0.70
CA GLY A 317 -1.44 -5.98 -0.03
C GLY A 317 -2.36 -6.92 0.73
N GLY A 318 -2.02 -8.21 0.75
CA GLY A 318 -2.75 -9.18 1.57
C GLY A 318 -3.39 -10.29 0.75
N SER A 319 -3.85 -11.32 1.46
CA SER A 319 -4.51 -12.47 0.87
C SER A 319 -5.76 -12.07 0.05
N ALA A 320 -6.55 -11.11 0.54
CA ALA A 320 -7.75 -10.64 -0.16
C ALA A 320 -7.44 -10.06 -1.54
N VAL A 321 -6.37 -9.27 -1.64
CA VAL A 321 -5.92 -8.66 -2.90
C VAL A 321 -5.30 -9.70 -3.83
N ALA A 322 -4.48 -10.60 -3.30
CA ALA A 322 -3.91 -11.69 -4.11
C ALA A 322 -5.04 -12.56 -4.71
N VAL A 323 -6.03 -12.92 -3.90
CA VAL A 323 -7.22 -13.68 -4.32
C VAL A 323 -8.02 -12.91 -5.36
N SER A 324 -8.27 -11.62 -5.15
CA SER A 324 -9.05 -10.79 -6.07
C SER A 324 -8.40 -10.72 -7.46
N ILE A 325 -7.06 -10.57 -7.50
CA ILE A 325 -6.28 -10.54 -8.74
C ILE A 325 -6.34 -11.90 -9.44
N VAL A 326 -6.08 -13.00 -8.73
CA VAL A 326 -6.12 -14.35 -9.30
C VAL A 326 -7.52 -14.66 -9.86
N ASN A 327 -8.58 -14.38 -9.09
CA ASN A 327 -9.95 -14.65 -9.53
C ASN A 327 -10.37 -13.77 -10.72
N ALA A 328 -9.88 -12.53 -10.83
CA ALA A 328 -10.11 -11.69 -12.00
C ALA A 328 -9.44 -12.28 -13.25
N ILE A 329 -8.19 -12.76 -13.15
CA ILE A 329 -7.50 -13.45 -14.25
C ILE A 329 -8.24 -14.72 -14.67
N ILE A 330 -8.68 -15.54 -13.71
CA ILE A 330 -9.48 -16.74 -13.98
C ILE A 330 -10.78 -16.38 -14.72
N LYS A 331 -11.45 -15.30 -14.31
CA LYS A 331 -12.67 -14.82 -14.96
C LYS A 331 -12.41 -14.40 -16.41
N LEU A 332 -11.36 -13.60 -16.65
CA LEU A 332 -10.94 -13.21 -18.00
C LEU A 332 -10.59 -14.41 -18.88
N ALA A 333 -9.96 -15.44 -18.30
CA ALA A 333 -9.65 -16.68 -19.02
C ALA A 333 -10.90 -17.44 -19.48
N LYS A 334 -12.02 -17.35 -18.73
CA LYS A 334 -13.30 -17.95 -19.11
C LYS A 334 -14.06 -17.15 -20.17
N GLU A 335 -14.00 -15.82 -20.12
CA GLU A 335 -14.77 -14.94 -21.02
C GLU A 335 -14.26 -14.97 -22.47
N GLY A 336 -13.00 -15.37 -22.67
CA GLY A 336 -12.46 -15.66 -24.00
C GLY A 336 -12.73 -17.08 -24.49
N GLN A 337 -13.88 -17.68 -24.13
CA GLN A 337 -14.43 -18.91 -24.70
C GLN A 337 -15.64 -18.57 -25.57
#